data_AF-J3CXV0-F1
#
_entry.id   AF-J3CXV0-F1
#
_cell.length_a   1.000
_cell.length_b   1.000
_cell.length_c   1.000
_cell.angle_alpha   90.00
_cell.angle_beta   90.00
_cell.angle_gamma   90.00
#
_symmetry.space_group_name_H-M   'P 1'
#
loop_
_entity.id
_entity.type
_entity.pdbx_description
1 polymer ?
#
loop_
_entity_poly.entity_id
_entity_poly.type
_entity_poly.pdbx_seq_one_letter_code
_entity_poly.pdbx_strand_id
1 'polypeptide(L)'
;MPMWRVRRIAYDEGEWHCALSRERELPDWLDAAVEGCHGDLAVALLSAFVEVQALAAEASRPSVPSVRPVLDPLCEPLACDNFG
;
A
#
# COMPACT_ATOMS: atom_id res chain seq x y z
N MET A 1 8.50 4.25 5.17
CA MET A 1 7.04 4.46 5.07
C MET A 1 6.54 5.24 6.29
N PRO A 2 6.68 6.57 6.32
CA PRO A 2 6.34 7.38 7.50
C PRO A 2 4.84 7.62 7.73
N MET A 3 3.97 7.24 6.77
CA MET A 3 2.53 7.56 6.83
C MET A 3 1.64 6.48 7.47
N TRP A 4 2.06 5.21 7.51
CA TRP A 4 1.24 4.15 8.12
C TRP A 4 1.33 4.20 9.64
N ARG A 5 0.17 4.24 10.30
CA ARG A 5 0.06 4.28 11.76
C ARG A 5 -0.98 3.27 12.24
N VAL A 6 -0.83 2.83 13.49
CA VAL A 6 -1.85 2.00 14.14
C VAL A 6 -3.14 2.81 14.29
N ARG A 7 -4.26 2.27 13.79
CA ARG A 7 -5.60 2.83 13.90
C ARG A 7 -6.42 2.12 14.97
N ARG A 8 -6.40 0.78 14.95
CA ARG A 8 -7.21 -0.08 15.83
C ARG A 8 -6.38 -1.24 16.36
N ILE A 9 -6.59 -1.55 17.64
CA ILE A 9 -6.20 -2.80 18.28
C ILE A 9 -7.42 -3.28 19.04
N ALA A 10 -7.95 -4.44 18.69
CA ALA A 10 -9.09 -5.07 19.35
C ALA A 10 -8.74 -6.52 19.68
N TYR A 11 -9.36 -7.05 20.73
CA TYR A 11 -9.29 -8.47 21.06
C TYR A 11 -10.70 -9.04 20.97
N ASP A 12 -10.88 -10.03 20.10
CA ASP A 12 -12.17 -10.67 19.86
C ASP A 12 -11.97 -12.15 19.55
N GLU A 13 -12.89 -12.99 20.00
CA GLU A 13 -12.90 -14.45 19.75
C GLU A 13 -11.57 -15.20 20.00
N GLY A 14 -10.71 -14.68 20.88
CA GLY A 14 -9.42 -15.31 21.19
C GLY A 14 -8.24 -14.74 20.38
N GLU A 15 -8.48 -13.80 19.48
CA GLU A 15 -7.47 -13.21 18.60
C GLU A 15 -7.35 -11.69 18.75
N TRP A 16 -6.15 -11.18 18.50
CA TRP A 16 -5.91 -9.75 18.31
C TRP A 16 -6.18 -9.37 16.88
N HIS A 17 -6.92 -8.27 16.68
CA HIS A 17 -7.21 -7.63 15.41
C HIS A 17 -6.52 -6.26 15.38
N CYS A 18 -5.53 -6.11 14.50
CA CYS A 18 -4.73 -4.90 14.37
C CYS A 18 -4.94 -4.27 13.00
N ALA A 19 -5.27 -2.98 12.97
CA ALA A 19 -5.43 -2.23 11.73
C ALA A 19 -4.41 -1.10 11.61
N LEU A 20 -3.76 -0.99 10.45
CA LEU A 20 -2.87 0.10 10.07
C LEU A 20 -3.56 0.98 9.02
N SER A 21 -3.42 2.29 9.15
CA SER A 21 -4.01 3.26 8.21
C SER A 21 -3.05 4.41 7.92
N ARG A 22 -3.20 5.02 6.74
CA ARG A 22 -2.57 6.31 6.38
C ARG A 22 -3.47 7.51 6.70
N GLU A 23 -4.76 7.28 6.84
CA GLU A 23 -5.83 8.28 6.86
C GLU A 23 -6.76 8.05 8.07
N ARG A 24 -6.15 8.01 9.27
CA ARG A 24 -6.83 7.66 10.53
C ARG A 24 -8.10 8.47 10.83
N GLU A 25 -8.17 9.70 10.35
CA GLU A 25 -9.32 10.59 10.59
C GLU A 25 -10.50 10.30 9.66
N LEU A 26 -10.32 9.48 8.62
CA LEU A 26 -11.41 9.10 7.73
C LEU A 26 -12.32 8.05 8.38
N PRO A 27 -13.63 8.07 8.06
CA PRO A 27 -14.54 6.99 8.42
C PRO A 27 -14.07 5.64 7.90
N ASP A 28 -14.43 4.55 8.59
CA ASP A 28 -14.00 3.19 8.24
C ASP A 28 -14.38 2.77 6.81
N TRP A 29 -15.50 3.29 6.28
CA TRP A 29 -15.94 2.98 4.91
C TRP A 29 -15.11 3.65 3.81
N LEU A 30 -14.33 4.68 4.16
CA LEU A 30 -13.49 5.42 3.22
C LEU A 30 -11.99 5.17 3.45
N ASP A 31 -11.62 4.77 4.67
CA ASP A 31 -10.26 4.43 5.01
C ASP A 31 -9.81 3.11 4.36
N ALA A 32 -8.73 3.17 3.59
CA ALA A 32 -8.04 1.99 3.07
C ALA A 32 -7.13 1.37 4.14
N ALA A 33 -7.71 1.05 5.31
CA ALA A 33 -6.99 0.40 6.39
C ALA A 33 -6.64 -1.05 6.03
N VAL A 34 -5.49 -1.50 6.51
CA VAL A 34 -4.99 -2.86 6.34
C VAL A 34 -5.05 -3.56 7.68
N GLU A 35 -5.64 -4.75 7.70
CA GLU A 35 -5.89 -5.50 8.93
C GLU A 35 -5.08 -6.79 8.98
N GLY A 36 -4.62 -7.15 10.17
CA GLY A 36 -3.99 -8.43 10.48
C GLY A 36 -4.55 -8.98 11.79
N CYS A 37 -4.75 -10.30 11.85
CA CYS A 37 -5.20 -10.99 13.05
C CYS A 37 -4.28 -12.13 13.45
N HIS A 38 -4.17 -12.36 14.76
CA HIS A 38 -3.46 -13.50 15.36
C HIS A 38 -3.75 -13.59 16.87
N GLY A 39 -3.66 -14.79 17.47
CA GLY A 39 -3.76 -14.97 18.94
C GLY A 39 -2.67 -14.24 19.75
N ASP A 40 -1.57 -13.83 19.11
CA ASP A 40 -0.49 -13.04 19.71
C ASP A 40 -0.47 -11.63 19.12
N LEU A 41 -0.41 -10.62 19.98
CA LEU A 41 -0.51 -9.21 19.58
C LEU A 41 0.65 -8.77 18.68
N ALA A 42 1.88 -9.20 18.99
CA ALA A 42 3.04 -8.82 18.20
C ALA A 42 2.96 -9.40 16.78
N VAL A 43 2.50 -10.65 16.68
CA VAL A 43 2.26 -11.29 15.38
C VAL A 43 1.14 -10.59 14.62
N ALA A 44 0.01 -10.25 15.25
CA ALA A 44 -1.09 -9.53 14.59
C ALA A 44 -0.64 -8.17 13.99
N LEU A 45 0.18 -7.42 14.74
CA LEU A 45 0.76 -6.16 14.26
C LEU A 45 1.73 -6.38 13.09
N LEU A 46 2.59 -7.39 13.18
CA LEU A 46 3.53 -7.71 12.11
C LEU A 46 2.82 -8.21 10.84
N SER A 47 1.75 -8.99 11.00
CA SER A 47 0.91 -9.43 9.88
C SER A 47 0.32 -8.24 9.13
N ALA A 48 -0.30 -7.29 9.83
CA ALA A 48 -0.81 -6.05 9.21
C ALA A 48 0.31 -5.24 8.53
N PHE A 49 1.51 -5.21 9.12
CA PHE A 49 2.66 -4.53 8.53
C PHE A 49 3.17 -5.21 7.24
N VAL A 50 3.22 -6.55 7.21
CA VAL A 50 3.62 -7.30 6.01
C VAL A 50 2.65 -7.04 4.85
N GLU A 51 1.34 -7.02 5.12
CA GLU A 51 0.33 -6.67 4.11
C GLU A 51 0.52 -5.24 3.57
N VAL A 52 0.84 -4.29 4.44
CA VAL A 52 1.20 -2.92 4.05
C VAL A 52 2.43 -2.89 3.13
N GLN A 53 3.45 -3.71 3.40
CA GLN A 53 4.64 -3.81 2.56
C GLN A 53 4.31 -4.44 1.20
N ALA A 54 3.44 -5.46 1.16
CA ALA A 54 2.98 -6.07 -0.08
C ALA A 54 2.20 -5.09 -0.96
N LEU A 55 1.31 -4.28 -0.37
CA LEU A 55 0.59 -3.22 -1.08
C LEU A 55 1.54 -2.15 -1.66
N ALA A 56 2.57 -1.77 -0.91
CA ALA A 56 3.56 -0.81 -1.42
C ALA A 56 4.37 -1.39 -2.60
N ALA A 57 4.67 -2.69 -2.57
CA ALA A 57 5.35 -3.36 -3.67
C ALA A 57 4.46 -3.43 -4.93
N GLU A 58 3.17 -3.76 -4.78
CA GLU A 58 2.23 -3.80 -5.90
C GLU A 58 1.98 -2.40 -6.49
N ALA A 59 1.81 -1.38 -5.65
CA ALA A 59 1.64 0.00 -6.12
C ALA A 59 2.87 0.55 -6.89
N SER A 60 4.06 0.02 -6.61
CA SER A 60 5.29 0.39 -7.33
C SER A 60 5.44 -0.34 -8.67
N ARG A 61 4.60 -1.34 -8.95
CA ARG A 61 4.66 -2.12 -10.18
C ARG A 61 4.02 -1.32 -11.32
N PRO A 62 4.73 -1.09 -12.44
CA PRO A 62 4.15 -0.41 -13.59
C PRO A 62 3.01 -1.25 -14.18
N SER A 63 1.91 -0.57 -14.53
CA SER A 63 0.75 -1.19 -15.19
C SER A 63 1.04 -1.63 -16.63
N VAL A 64 2.14 -1.14 -17.21
CA VAL A 64 2.58 -1.46 -18.56
C VAL A 64 3.91 -2.21 -18.53
N PRO A 65 4.16 -3.14 -19.48
CA PRO A 65 5.46 -3.78 -19.62
C PRO A 65 6.57 -2.75 -19.81
N SER A 66 7.69 -2.93 -19.10
CA SER A 66 8.91 -2.17 -19.38
C SER A 66 9.51 -2.67 -20.69
N VAL A 67 9.19 -1.99 -21.79
CA VAL A 67 9.77 -2.26 -23.11
C VAL A 67 10.99 -1.36 -23.27
N ARG A 68 12.13 -1.92 -23.69
CA ARG A 68 13.29 -1.10 -24.07
C ARG A 68 12.87 -0.17 -25.22
N PRO A 69 13.10 1.15 -25.13
CA PRO A 69 12.82 2.04 -26.24
C PRO A 69 13.57 1.55 -27.48
N VAL A 70 12.83 1.12 -28.50
CA VAL A 70 13.39 0.93 -29.83
C VAL A 70 13.53 2.32 -30.41
N LEU A 71 14.76 2.78 -30.60
CA LEU A 71 15.05 3.97 -31.38
C LEU A 71 14.75 3.65 -32.84
N ASP A 72 13.49 3.73 -33.23
CA ASP A 72 13.10 3.74 -34.64
C ASP A 72 13.52 5.12 -35.21
N PRO A 73 14.39 5.17 -36.24
CA PRO A 73 14.80 6.43 -36.87
C PRO A 73 13.63 7.27 -37.42
N LEU A 74 12.43 6.68 -37.58
CA LEU A 74 11.22 7.34 -38.07
C LEU A 74 10.30 7.85 -36.94
N CYS A 75 10.59 7.52 -35.67
CA CYS A 75 9.78 7.92 -34.53
C CYS A 75 10.52 8.99 -33.73
N GLU A 76 10.19 10.26 -33.97
CA GLU A 76 10.72 11.38 -33.20
C GLU A 76 9.91 11.54 -31.90
N PRO A 77 10.49 11.32 -30.71
CA PRO A 77 9.76 11.46 -29.46
C PRO A 77 9.46 12.94 -29.20
N LEU A 78 8.16 13.28 -29.16
CA LEU A 78 7.72 14.61 -28.77
C LEU A 78 7.85 14.77 -27.25
N ALA A 79 8.66 15.72 -26.81
CA ALA A 79 8.75 16.11 -25.41
C ALA A 79 7.47 16.84 -25.01
N CYS A 80 6.53 16.11 -24.42
CA CYS A 80 5.39 16.71 -23.74
C CYS A 80 5.85 17.16 -22.34
N ASP A 81 6.51 18.31 -22.26
CA ASP A 81 6.79 18.93 -20.97
C ASP A 81 5.45 19.39 -20.36
N ASN A 82 4.93 18.62 -19.41
CA ASN A 82 3.81 19.05 -18.59
C ASN A 82 4.31 20.04 -17.54
N PHE A 83 4.30 21.33 -17.88
CA PHE A 83 4.44 22.40 -16.91
C PHE A 83 3.09 22.59 -16.20
N GLY A 84 2.98 22.10 -14.97
CA GLY A 84 1.84 22.26 -14.07
C GLY A 84 2.30 22.57 -12.66
#